data_AF-A0A955NEE3-F1
#
_entry.id   AF-A0A955NEE3-F1
#
_cell.length_a   1.000
_cell.length_b   1.000
_cell.length_c   1.000
_cell.angle_alpha   90.00
_cell.angle_beta   90.00
_cell.angle_gamma   90.00
#
_symmetry.space_group_name_H-M   'P 1'
#
loop_
_entity.id
_entity.type
_entity.pdbx_description
1 polymer ?
#
loop_
_entity_poly.entity_id
_entity_poly.type
_entity_poly.pdbx_seq_one_letter_code
_entity_poly.pdbx_strand_id
1 'polypeptide(L)'
;MRLKIRKRVLAEFYSGASRLWTRNSPGARIDFYPGGIRVTGTNYMEALVYEAETPENEDSEGTIFVPPDSLKEIVSSYGDDAIVEFEKEDEGRIRAEWETKGLLSSRFFREGMDFPEIKIPDAKSFKSIDRERFRSEYSFSASCTSQERSRFSLDCIALDGENGKMTATDGRQVYETSGVSFPWKDCCYLPVEEGFPEKLLFSSGDLEIAKSKKIVALRNGLWTYAVRLKETDFPPIEKLSLDLGDTELVLQVSEGDAERMMELLPHLPGKSKELSVVKLVAEEKFVFQSESSDGDDEAEGRFELLSSHWIGENFEVRFNRLYFLRALEHGFRTFRFLPGNAPIIAETQSIRYLFMPLLVHEEEGAGNAEVEPKVRPPRRNPPAPASTPAQVRKRRNQWLHREALWHASRHAQLISEMNVAPNSTRLETLSFQLQKILAEHAKIEEKRKKKDRLQMEDLAPPPSNMEWDELGRFERRDGTDVELVRSTEGFFTLRDEKGEANVTLEDMATLFEPLLASQWKSFTLALYFNGQCWWTEAEFLIERTQKAVKRRLSLGVSRPAMKKHLEWEIGVHKRFLSNSSNIPQRISEETHSRIDQLEDWLGGDDPDTLDLLPLCMTLAVSA
;
A
#
# COMPACT_ATOMS: atom_id res chain seq x y z
N MET A 1 -11.36 -28.49 -24.85
CA MET A 1 -9.90 -28.23 -24.96
C MET A 1 -9.26 -28.69 -23.66
N ARG A 2 -8.19 -29.51 -23.72
CA ARG A 2 -7.45 -29.99 -22.54
C ARG A 2 -6.01 -29.52 -22.62
N LEU A 3 -5.53 -28.87 -21.57
CA LEU A 3 -4.20 -28.25 -21.51
C LEU A 3 -3.50 -28.67 -20.22
N LYS A 4 -2.21 -28.98 -20.27
CA LYS A 4 -1.48 -29.50 -19.11
C LYS A 4 -0.35 -28.57 -18.71
N ILE A 5 -0.14 -28.34 -17.42
CA ILE A 5 0.98 -27.52 -16.96
C ILE A 5 1.48 -28.01 -15.61
N ARG A 6 2.79 -28.03 -15.43
CA ARG A 6 3.38 -28.36 -14.13
C ARG A 6 3.02 -27.28 -13.12
N LYS A 7 2.56 -27.68 -11.95
CA LYS A 7 2.14 -26.77 -10.89
C LYS A 7 3.29 -25.87 -10.40
N ARG A 8 4.53 -26.37 -10.39
CA ARG A 8 5.73 -25.58 -10.09
C ARG A 8 5.86 -24.34 -10.97
N VAL A 9 5.51 -24.44 -12.25
CA VAL A 9 5.55 -23.31 -13.18
C VAL A 9 4.50 -22.25 -12.80
N LEU A 10 3.29 -22.69 -12.46
CA LEU A 10 2.24 -21.80 -11.94
C LEU A 10 2.64 -21.16 -10.61
N ALA A 11 3.30 -21.92 -9.72
CA ALA A 11 3.76 -21.44 -8.42
C ALA A 11 4.88 -20.40 -8.56
N GLU A 12 5.85 -20.64 -9.44
CA GLU A 12 6.90 -19.68 -9.76
C GLU A 12 6.30 -18.39 -10.33
N PHE A 13 5.42 -18.50 -11.33
CA PHE A 13 4.69 -17.35 -11.86
C PHE A 13 3.92 -16.58 -10.77
N TYR A 14 3.12 -17.29 -9.96
CA TYR A 14 2.29 -16.72 -8.91
C TYR A 14 3.14 -15.97 -7.86
N SER A 15 4.30 -16.51 -7.50
CA SER A 15 5.22 -15.87 -6.54
C SER A 15 5.66 -14.47 -6.99
N GLY A 16 5.82 -14.27 -8.30
CA GLY A 16 6.18 -12.99 -8.90
C GLY A 16 4.98 -12.08 -9.19
N ALA A 17 3.91 -12.64 -9.73
CA ALA A 17 2.78 -11.89 -10.28
C ALA A 17 1.69 -11.56 -9.25
N SER A 18 1.63 -12.27 -8.11
CA SER A 18 0.58 -12.06 -7.10
C SER A 18 0.51 -10.63 -6.57
N ARG A 19 1.63 -9.89 -6.57
CA ARG A 19 1.68 -8.46 -6.23
C ARG A 19 0.84 -7.56 -7.15
N LEU A 20 0.62 -8.00 -8.39
CA LEU A 20 -0.15 -7.24 -9.37
C LEU A 20 -1.65 -7.33 -9.08
N TRP A 21 -2.08 -8.36 -8.35
CA TRP A 21 -3.49 -8.65 -8.23
C TRP A 21 -4.09 -8.13 -6.93
N THR A 22 -5.13 -7.34 -7.11
CA THR A 22 -6.18 -7.10 -6.13
C THR A 22 -7.35 -8.04 -6.37
N ARG A 23 -8.33 -8.06 -5.46
CA ARG A 23 -9.55 -8.88 -5.57
C ARG A 23 -10.31 -8.73 -6.91
N ASN A 24 -10.16 -7.59 -7.58
CA ASN A 24 -10.84 -7.28 -8.85
C ASN A 24 -9.91 -7.33 -10.08
N SER A 25 -8.72 -7.90 -9.93
CA SER A 25 -7.77 -8.00 -11.03
C SER A 25 -8.15 -9.11 -12.02
N PRO A 26 -7.77 -8.99 -13.30
CA PRO A 26 -8.15 -9.94 -14.34
C PRO A 26 -7.57 -11.36 -14.14
N GLY A 27 -6.61 -11.52 -13.22
CA GLY A 27 -5.95 -12.80 -12.96
C GLY A 27 -4.79 -13.06 -13.91
N ALA A 28 -4.59 -14.34 -14.21
CA ALA A 28 -3.56 -14.82 -15.11
C ALA A 28 -4.18 -15.24 -16.45
N ARG A 29 -3.61 -14.76 -17.54
CA ARG A 29 -3.81 -15.29 -18.88
C ARG A 29 -2.73 -16.33 -19.15
N ILE A 30 -3.12 -17.54 -19.54
CA ILE A 30 -2.19 -18.60 -19.90
C ILE A 30 -2.41 -18.92 -21.36
N ASP A 31 -1.41 -18.59 -22.19
CA ASP A 31 -1.36 -18.94 -23.60
C ASP A 31 -0.48 -20.18 -23.76
N PHE A 32 -1.02 -21.21 -24.39
CA PHE A 32 -0.34 -22.45 -24.75
C PHE A 32 -0.02 -22.39 -26.23
N TYR A 33 1.22 -22.72 -26.56
CA TYR A 33 1.70 -22.85 -27.93
C TYR A 33 2.51 -24.15 -28.07
N PRO A 34 2.72 -24.66 -29.28
CA PRO A 34 3.48 -25.90 -29.49
C PRO A 34 4.83 -25.87 -28.77
N GLY A 35 4.99 -26.75 -27.77
CA GLY A 35 6.22 -26.90 -26.99
C GLY A 35 6.42 -25.90 -25.84
N GLY A 36 5.48 -25.00 -25.56
CA GLY A 36 5.65 -24.04 -24.48
C GLY A 36 4.39 -23.32 -24.01
N ILE A 37 4.60 -22.47 -23.01
CA ILE A 37 3.55 -21.65 -22.43
C ILE A 37 4.03 -20.21 -22.25
N ARG A 38 3.06 -19.31 -22.15
CA ARG A 38 3.23 -17.93 -21.69
C ARG A 38 2.16 -17.65 -20.65
N VAL A 39 2.58 -17.31 -19.44
CA VAL A 39 1.71 -16.89 -18.36
C VAL A 39 1.84 -15.39 -18.17
N THR A 40 0.76 -14.64 -18.30
CA THR A 40 0.73 -13.18 -18.20
C THR A 40 -0.20 -12.74 -17.07
N GLY A 41 0.30 -11.87 -16.19
CA GLY A 41 -0.46 -11.24 -15.12
C GLY A 41 -0.36 -9.73 -15.24
N THR A 42 -1.42 -9.00 -14.95
CA THR A 42 -1.45 -7.55 -15.14
C THR A 42 -2.42 -6.84 -14.19
N ASN A 43 -2.10 -5.59 -13.90
CA ASN A 43 -2.96 -4.63 -13.20
C ASN A 43 -3.33 -3.43 -14.10
N TYR A 44 -3.32 -3.61 -15.42
CA TYR A 44 -3.52 -2.59 -16.46
C TYR A 44 -2.37 -1.59 -16.66
N MET A 45 -1.57 -1.33 -15.63
CA MET A 45 -0.43 -0.39 -15.70
C MET A 45 0.88 -1.11 -15.96
N GLU A 46 1.04 -2.27 -15.35
CA GLU A 46 2.17 -3.18 -15.53
C GLU A 46 1.66 -4.59 -15.86
N ALA A 47 2.53 -5.36 -16.53
CA ALA A 47 2.39 -6.77 -16.78
C ALA A 47 3.66 -7.49 -16.38
N LEU A 48 3.49 -8.71 -15.87
CA LEU A 48 4.56 -9.67 -15.69
C LEU A 48 4.24 -10.88 -16.55
N VAL A 49 5.20 -11.26 -17.39
CA VAL A 49 5.10 -12.39 -18.31
C VAL A 49 6.16 -13.40 -17.93
N TYR A 50 5.76 -14.66 -17.85
CA TYR A 50 6.63 -15.80 -17.66
C TYR A 50 6.48 -16.75 -18.85
N GLU A 51 7.58 -17.05 -19.51
CA GLU A 51 7.62 -17.99 -20.64
C GLU A 51 8.45 -19.20 -20.27
N ALA A 52 7.93 -20.40 -20.51
CA ALA A 52 8.66 -21.64 -20.27
C ALA A 52 8.32 -22.70 -21.32
N GLU A 53 9.28 -23.56 -21.59
CA GLU A 53 9.07 -24.76 -22.40
C GLU A 53 8.25 -25.78 -21.60
N THR A 54 7.29 -26.40 -22.28
CA THR A 54 6.42 -27.44 -21.70
C THR A 54 6.27 -28.57 -22.73
N PRO A 55 7.13 -29.60 -22.65
CA PRO A 55 7.07 -30.75 -23.55
C PRO A 55 5.71 -31.48 -23.50
N GLU A 56 4.97 -31.34 -22.39
CA GLU A 56 3.64 -31.93 -22.23
C GLU A 56 2.57 -31.35 -23.17
N ASN A 57 2.89 -30.26 -23.89
CA ASN A 57 1.99 -29.51 -24.76
C ASN A 57 2.51 -29.41 -26.21
N GLU A 58 3.23 -30.41 -26.73
CA GLU A 58 3.78 -30.37 -28.10
C GLU A 58 2.73 -30.03 -29.17
N ASP A 59 1.49 -30.53 -29.03
CA ASP A 59 0.39 -30.29 -29.99
C ASP A 59 -0.75 -29.41 -29.44
N SER A 60 -0.56 -28.79 -28.27
CA SER A 60 -1.61 -28.02 -27.60
C SER A 60 -1.48 -26.54 -27.91
N GLU A 61 -2.54 -25.95 -28.47
CA GLU A 61 -2.69 -24.50 -28.64
C GLU A 61 -3.97 -24.02 -27.96
N GLY A 62 -3.91 -22.88 -27.28
CA GLY A 62 -5.10 -22.25 -26.73
C GLY A 62 -4.82 -21.28 -25.60
N THR A 63 -5.86 -20.56 -25.19
CA THR A 63 -5.78 -19.57 -24.11
C THR A 63 -6.80 -19.90 -23.03
N ILE A 64 -6.39 -19.78 -21.77
CA ILE A 64 -7.27 -19.84 -20.60
C ILE A 64 -7.02 -18.63 -19.69
N PHE A 65 -8.06 -18.18 -19.00
CA PHE A 65 -7.96 -17.15 -17.98
C PHE A 65 -8.25 -17.74 -16.60
N VAL A 66 -7.30 -17.61 -15.67
CA VAL A 66 -7.37 -18.14 -14.32
C VAL A 66 -7.49 -16.98 -13.32
N PRO A 67 -8.59 -16.87 -12.57
CA PRO A 67 -8.75 -15.86 -11.54
C PRO A 67 -7.65 -15.95 -10.46
N PRO A 68 -7.25 -14.82 -9.83
CA PRO A 68 -6.19 -14.82 -8.81
C PRO A 68 -6.44 -15.82 -7.68
N ASP A 69 -7.67 -15.89 -7.16
CA ASP A 69 -8.03 -16.77 -6.05
C ASP A 69 -7.94 -18.26 -6.45
N SER A 70 -8.39 -18.60 -7.66
CA SER A 70 -8.28 -19.97 -8.18
C SER A 70 -6.82 -20.36 -8.40
N LEU A 71 -6.01 -19.45 -8.96
CA LEU A 71 -4.58 -19.71 -9.15
C LEU A 71 -3.88 -19.90 -7.81
N LYS A 72 -4.18 -19.04 -6.82
CA LYS A 72 -3.66 -19.16 -5.45
C LYS A 72 -3.97 -20.53 -4.86
N GLU A 73 -5.21 -21.00 -4.98
CA GLU A 73 -5.64 -22.30 -4.46
C GLU A 73 -4.90 -23.45 -5.14
N ILE A 74 -4.80 -23.43 -6.47
CA ILE A 74 -4.05 -24.42 -7.26
C ILE A 74 -2.60 -24.49 -6.77
N VAL A 75 -1.90 -23.35 -6.68
CA VAL A 75 -0.47 -23.33 -6.31
C VAL A 75 -0.22 -23.62 -4.83
N SER A 76 -1.17 -23.26 -3.95
CA SER A 76 -1.04 -23.47 -2.49
C SER A 76 -1.37 -24.89 -2.03
N SER A 77 -1.99 -25.70 -2.88
CA SER A 77 -2.23 -27.11 -2.59
C SER A 77 -0.91 -27.88 -2.44
N TYR A 78 -0.93 -29.10 -1.91
CA TYR A 78 0.29 -29.90 -1.76
C TYR A 78 0.78 -30.46 -3.12
N GLY A 79 2.09 -30.68 -3.27
CA GLY A 79 2.71 -31.33 -4.44
C GLY A 79 3.06 -30.37 -5.57
N ASP A 80 4.32 -29.89 -5.59
CA ASP A 80 4.78 -28.87 -6.54
C ASP A 80 4.98 -29.41 -7.96
N ASP A 81 5.33 -30.69 -8.09
CA ASP A 81 5.56 -31.32 -9.39
C ASP A 81 4.30 -31.93 -10.02
N ALA A 82 3.12 -31.76 -9.40
CA ALA A 82 1.86 -32.24 -9.95
C ALA A 82 1.56 -31.56 -11.30
N ILE A 83 0.94 -32.30 -12.22
CA ILE A 83 0.43 -31.75 -13.48
C ILE A 83 -0.99 -31.26 -13.23
N VAL A 84 -1.24 -29.99 -13.54
CA VAL A 84 -2.57 -29.39 -13.56
C VAL A 84 -3.12 -29.52 -14.97
N GLU A 85 -4.24 -30.23 -15.10
CA GLU A 85 -5.00 -30.35 -16.33
C GLU A 85 -6.16 -29.34 -16.32
N PHE A 86 -6.18 -28.44 -17.30
CA PHE A 86 -7.27 -27.50 -17.52
C PHE A 86 -8.17 -28.02 -18.63
N GLU A 87 -9.46 -28.19 -18.33
CA GLU A 87 -10.50 -28.57 -19.29
C GLU A 87 -11.50 -27.41 -19.40
N LYS A 88 -11.64 -26.85 -20.61
CA LYS A 88 -12.76 -25.94 -20.92
C LYS A 88 -14.02 -26.76 -21.09
N GLU A 89 -15.00 -26.52 -20.21
CA GLU A 89 -16.35 -27.08 -20.27
C GLU A 89 -17.32 -26.11 -20.97
N ASP A 90 -18.57 -26.52 -21.13
CA ASP A 90 -19.62 -25.67 -21.69
C ASP A 90 -19.88 -24.42 -20.83
N GLU A 91 -20.46 -23.37 -21.42
CA GLU A 91 -20.79 -22.09 -20.75
C GLU A 91 -19.58 -21.29 -20.22
N GLY A 92 -18.36 -21.53 -20.72
CA GLY A 92 -17.16 -20.78 -20.30
C GLY A 92 -16.69 -21.12 -18.88
N ARG A 93 -17.08 -22.29 -18.36
CA ARG A 93 -16.50 -22.87 -17.14
C ARG A 93 -15.19 -23.58 -17.48
N ILE A 94 -14.24 -23.46 -16.59
CA ILE A 94 -12.94 -24.12 -16.67
C ILE A 94 -12.81 -24.99 -15.43
N ARG A 95 -12.54 -26.27 -15.66
CA ARG A 95 -12.16 -27.23 -14.61
C ARG A 95 -10.65 -27.37 -14.61
N ALA A 96 -10.02 -27.12 -13.46
CA ALA A 96 -8.62 -27.43 -13.22
C ALA A 96 -8.54 -28.66 -12.30
N GLU A 97 -7.85 -29.71 -12.73
CA GLU A 97 -7.66 -30.95 -11.96
C GLU A 97 -6.19 -31.24 -11.79
N TRP A 98 -5.80 -31.73 -10.62
CA TRP A 98 -4.45 -32.19 -10.37
C TRP A 98 -4.46 -33.30 -9.33
N GLU A 99 -3.52 -34.23 -9.46
CA GLU A 99 -3.35 -35.32 -8.52
C GLU A 99 -2.05 -35.14 -7.73
N THR A 100 -2.15 -35.21 -6.41
CA THR A 100 -0.98 -35.20 -5.54
C THR A 100 -1.02 -36.40 -4.60
N LYS A 101 -0.01 -37.29 -4.71
CA LYS A 101 0.13 -38.49 -3.85
C LYS A 101 -1.14 -39.35 -3.79
N GLY A 102 -1.83 -39.54 -4.92
CA GLY A 102 -3.08 -40.31 -4.97
C GLY A 102 -4.34 -39.52 -4.63
N LEU A 103 -4.21 -38.24 -4.20
CA LEU A 103 -5.37 -37.39 -3.93
C LEU A 103 -5.68 -36.52 -5.15
N LEU A 104 -6.78 -36.85 -5.84
CA LEU A 104 -7.32 -36.03 -6.91
C LEU A 104 -8.00 -34.79 -6.33
N SER A 105 -7.55 -33.62 -6.75
CA SER A 105 -8.12 -32.31 -6.41
C SER A 105 -8.67 -31.66 -7.67
N SER A 106 -9.80 -30.95 -7.55
CA SER A 106 -10.39 -30.23 -8.66
C SER A 106 -10.90 -28.85 -8.23
N ARG A 107 -10.83 -27.89 -9.16
CA ARG A 107 -11.35 -26.54 -8.97
C ARG A 107 -12.10 -26.09 -10.20
N PHE A 108 -13.31 -25.58 -9.99
CA PHE A 108 -14.12 -24.96 -11.04
C PHE A 108 -14.06 -23.45 -10.91
N PHE A 109 -13.90 -22.78 -12.03
CA PHE A 109 -14.03 -21.33 -12.12
C PHE A 109 -14.57 -20.94 -13.48
N ARG A 110 -15.07 -19.70 -13.59
CA ARG A 110 -15.45 -19.14 -14.88
C ARG A 110 -14.25 -18.45 -15.50
N GLU A 111 -14.15 -18.54 -16.81
CA GLU A 111 -13.19 -17.75 -17.57
C GLU A 111 -13.34 -16.27 -17.17
N GLY A 112 -12.22 -15.63 -16.83
CA GLY A 112 -12.20 -14.27 -16.31
C GLY A 112 -12.76 -13.23 -17.30
N MET A 113 -13.13 -12.05 -16.78
CA MET A 113 -13.49 -10.89 -17.60
C MET A 113 -12.35 -10.47 -18.55
N ASP A 114 -12.69 -9.68 -19.58
CA ASP A 114 -11.77 -9.10 -20.58
C ASP A 114 -10.37 -8.82 -20.02
N PHE A 115 -9.40 -9.63 -20.44
CA PHE A 115 -8.00 -9.46 -20.04
C PHE A 115 -7.39 -8.31 -20.85
N PRO A 116 -6.87 -7.25 -20.19
CA PRO A 116 -6.35 -6.10 -20.90
C PRO A 116 -5.08 -6.48 -21.67
N GLU A 117 -5.03 -6.11 -22.95
CA GLU A 117 -3.86 -6.33 -23.76
C GLU A 117 -2.77 -5.29 -23.42
N ILE A 118 -1.72 -5.71 -22.73
CA ILE A 118 -0.46 -4.96 -22.63
C ILE A 118 0.47 -5.51 -23.71
N LYS A 119 0.69 -4.70 -24.76
CA LYS A 119 1.52 -5.09 -25.91
C LYS A 119 3.00 -5.06 -25.52
N ILE A 120 3.53 -6.23 -25.20
CA ILE A 120 4.96 -6.44 -24.97
C ILE A 120 5.70 -6.13 -26.28
N PRO A 121 6.84 -5.39 -26.24
CA PRO A 121 7.67 -5.19 -27.42
C PRO A 121 8.09 -6.51 -28.08
N ASP A 122 8.30 -6.49 -29.39
CA ASP A 122 8.73 -7.69 -30.13
C ASP A 122 10.07 -8.20 -29.59
N ALA A 123 10.25 -9.53 -29.57
CA ALA A 123 11.46 -10.17 -29.03
C ALA A 123 12.78 -9.62 -29.64
N LYS A 124 12.76 -9.17 -30.90
CA LYS A 124 13.90 -8.60 -31.63
C LYS A 124 14.30 -7.18 -31.16
N SER A 125 13.39 -6.48 -30.49
CA SER A 125 13.58 -5.11 -30.01
C SER A 125 14.37 -5.05 -28.70
N PHE A 126 14.44 -6.15 -27.96
CA PHE A 126 15.24 -6.27 -26.74
C PHE A 126 16.73 -6.17 -27.06
N LYS A 127 17.44 -5.41 -26.23
CA LYS A 127 18.89 -5.25 -26.26
C LYS A 127 19.45 -5.41 -24.85
N SER A 128 20.58 -6.09 -24.74
CA SER A 128 21.29 -6.27 -23.47
C SER A 128 21.73 -4.92 -22.89
N ILE A 129 21.65 -4.80 -21.57
CA ILE A 129 22.11 -3.66 -20.80
C ILE A 129 22.91 -4.17 -19.59
N ASP A 130 23.84 -3.35 -19.09
CA ASP A 130 24.58 -3.67 -17.87
C ASP A 130 23.60 -3.77 -16.68
N ARG A 131 23.41 -5.00 -16.20
CA ARG A 131 22.43 -5.32 -15.15
C ARG A 131 22.77 -4.65 -13.82
N GLU A 132 24.03 -4.75 -13.37
CA GLU A 132 24.41 -4.24 -12.05
C GLU A 132 24.40 -2.73 -12.04
N ARG A 133 24.87 -2.10 -13.13
CA ARG A 133 24.75 -0.67 -13.30
C ARG A 133 23.28 -0.25 -13.31
N PHE A 134 22.45 -0.80 -14.20
CA PHE A 134 21.04 -0.43 -14.28
C PHE A 134 20.33 -0.62 -12.94
N ARG A 135 20.60 -1.71 -12.21
CA ARG A 135 20.04 -1.95 -10.87
C ARG A 135 20.43 -0.85 -9.89
N SER A 136 21.72 -0.56 -9.76
CA SER A 136 22.23 0.47 -8.84
C SER A 136 21.61 1.85 -9.14
N GLU A 137 21.64 2.24 -10.40
CA GLU A 137 21.10 3.52 -10.87
C GLU A 137 19.58 3.61 -10.71
N TYR A 138 18.85 2.52 -11.02
CA TYR A 138 17.40 2.45 -10.85
C TYR A 138 17.00 2.55 -9.38
N SER A 139 17.61 1.75 -8.49
CA SER A 139 17.24 1.75 -7.07
C SER A 139 17.51 3.11 -6.43
N PHE A 140 18.62 3.78 -6.76
CA PHE A 140 18.90 5.12 -6.26
C PHE A 140 17.91 6.15 -6.83
N SER A 141 17.69 6.14 -8.15
CA SER A 141 16.73 7.02 -8.82
C SER A 141 15.32 6.87 -8.23
N ALA A 142 14.86 5.63 -8.03
CA ALA A 142 13.56 5.32 -7.45
C ALA A 142 13.40 5.93 -6.05
N SER A 143 14.45 5.90 -5.22
CA SER A 143 14.44 6.52 -3.89
C SER A 143 14.31 8.04 -3.93
N CYS A 144 14.65 8.67 -5.06
CA CYS A 144 14.57 10.11 -5.29
C CYS A 144 13.23 10.55 -5.90
N THR A 145 12.31 9.64 -6.18
CA THR A 145 10.98 9.97 -6.72
C THR A 145 9.98 10.31 -5.64
N SER A 146 8.98 11.13 -5.98
CA SER A 146 7.91 11.48 -5.05
C SER A 146 6.98 10.28 -4.79
N GLN A 147 6.68 10.04 -3.52
CA GLN A 147 5.63 9.10 -3.10
C GLN A 147 4.25 9.80 -2.97
N GLU A 148 4.20 11.12 -3.17
CA GLU A 148 2.97 11.89 -3.12
C GLU A 148 2.19 11.71 -4.43
N ARG A 149 1.09 10.98 -4.38
CA ARG A 149 0.20 10.73 -5.54
C ARG A 149 -0.32 12.00 -6.22
N SER A 150 -0.28 13.15 -5.55
CA SER A 150 -0.64 14.45 -6.14
C SER A 150 0.42 15.01 -7.09
N ARG A 151 1.67 14.52 -7.03
CA ARG A 151 2.79 14.96 -7.86
C ARG A 151 3.08 13.96 -8.98
N PHE A 152 2.12 13.76 -9.87
CA PHE A 152 2.15 12.76 -10.94
C PHE A 152 3.34 12.88 -11.93
N SER A 153 4.00 14.04 -12.00
CA SER A 153 5.22 14.20 -12.80
C SER A 153 6.49 13.72 -12.09
N LEU A 154 6.44 13.51 -10.78
CA LEU A 154 7.63 13.25 -9.94
C LEU A 154 7.69 11.82 -9.38
N ASP A 155 6.64 11.02 -9.54
CA ASP A 155 6.59 9.60 -9.19
C ASP A 155 7.05 8.72 -10.38
N CYS A 156 8.08 9.17 -11.09
CA CYS A 156 8.70 8.48 -12.21
C CYS A 156 10.18 8.87 -12.38
N ILE A 157 10.91 8.03 -13.12
CA ILE A 157 12.29 8.26 -13.53
C ILE A 157 12.28 8.64 -15.01
N ALA A 158 12.91 9.76 -15.36
CA ALA A 158 13.17 10.12 -16.74
C ALA A 158 14.36 9.29 -17.25
N LEU A 159 14.15 8.56 -18.35
CA LEU A 159 15.17 7.79 -19.06
C LEU A 159 15.47 8.50 -20.39
N ASP A 160 16.62 9.14 -20.47
CA ASP A 160 17.11 9.79 -21.69
C ASP A 160 17.93 8.80 -22.50
N GLY A 161 17.36 8.38 -23.63
CA GLY A 161 17.99 7.38 -24.49
C GLY A 161 19.21 7.89 -25.24
N GLU A 162 19.21 9.15 -25.67
CA GLU A 162 20.28 9.75 -26.46
C GLU A 162 21.53 9.98 -25.63
N ASN A 163 21.37 10.50 -24.41
CA ASN A 163 22.49 10.79 -23.51
C ASN A 163 22.80 9.65 -22.55
N GLY A 164 21.99 8.59 -22.55
CA GLY A 164 22.12 7.46 -21.64
C GLY A 164 22.00 7.88 -20.17
N LYS A 165 21.04 8.76 -19.87
CA LYS A 165 20.85 9.33 -18.53
C LYS A 165 19.61 8.81 -17.83
N MET A 166 19.67 8.74 -16.51
CA MET A 166 18.50 8.56 -15.65
C MET A 166 18.38 9.75 -14.71
N THR A 167 17.19 10.34 -14.64
CA THR A 167 16.92 11.50 -13.78
C THR A 167 15.68 11.27 -12.93
N ALA A 168 15.79 11.56 -11.64
CA ALA A 168 14.68 11.43 -10.68
C ALA A 168 14.68 12.59 -9.69
N THR A 169 13.49 13.02 -9.29
CA THR A 169 13.32 14.07 -8.29
C THR A 169 11.98 13.95 -7.58
N ASP A 170 11.93 14.35 -6.31
CA ASP A 170 10.70 14.49 -5.51
C ASP A 170 10.35 15.99 -5.29
N GLY A 171 11.14 16.89 -5.88
CA GLY A 171 11.10 18.34 -5.70
C GLY A 171 11.93 18.88 -4.53
N ARG A 172 12.57 18.01 -3.74
CA ARG A 172 13.49 18.35 -2.63
C ARG A 172 14.90 17.82 -2.85
N GLN A 173 15.02 16.72 -3.60
CA GLN A 173 16.27 16.14 -4.06
C GLN A 173 16.21 15.88 -5.56
N VAL A 174 17.37 15.77 -6.18
CA VAL A 174 17.56 15.47 -7.59
C VAL A 174 18.68 14.46 -7.70
N TYR A 175 18.45 13.40 -8.46
CA TYR A 175 19.47 12.47 -8.90
C TYR A 175 19.54 12.48 -10.42
N GLU A 176 20.74 12.66 -10.97
CA GLU A 176 21.04 12.52 -12.39
C GLU A 176 22.26 11.61 -12.53
N THR A 177 22.15 10.59 -13.37
CA THR A 177 23.26 9.69 -13.71
C THR A 177 23.39 9.58 -15.21
N SER A 178 24.58 9.22 -15.66
CA SER A 178 24.92 9.05 -17.07
C SER A 178 25.64 7.71 -17.30
N GLY A 179 25.67 7.29 -18.57
CA GLY A 179 26.37 6.09 -19.03
C GLY A 179 25.56 4.80 -18.93
N VAL A 180 24.24 4.90 -18.78
CA VAL A 180 23.31 3.78 -18.97
C VAL A 180 22.90 3.76 -20.44
N SER A 181 23.36 2.77 -21.21
CA SER A 181 23.09 2.73 -22.66
C SER A 181 21.70 2.16 -22.96
N PHE A 182 20.76 3.01 -23.37
CA PHE A 182 19.43 2.58 -23.79
C PHE A 182 19.34 2.32 -25.30
N PRO A 183 18.49 1.39 -25.76
CA PRO A 183 18.33 1.06 -27.18
C PRO A 183 17.38 1.99 -27.94
N TRP A 184 17.15 3.20 -27.44
CA TRP A 184 16.32 4.24 -28.06
C TRP A 184 16.99 5.60 -27.90
N LYS A 185 16.47 6.63 -28.59
CA LYS A 185 17.04 7.99 -28.55
C LYS A 185 16.19 8.99 -27.75
N ASP A 186 14.88 8.81 -27.74
CA ASP A 186 13.96 9.76 -27.13
C ASP A 186 13.80 9.56 -25.62
N CYS A 187 13.54 10.63 -24.87
CA CYS A 187 13.25 10.53 -23.44
C CYS A 187 11.92 9.81 -23.18
N CYS A 188 11.86 9.04 -22.10
CA CYS A 188 10.60 8.48 -21.60
C CYS A 188 10.55 8.43 -20.07
N TYR A 189 9.34 8.35 -19.52
CA TYR A 189 9.12 8.44 -18.07
C TYR A 189 8.63 7.09 -17.52
N LEU A 190 9.51 6.41 -16.80
CA LEU A 190 9.27 5.11 -16.18
C LEU A 190 8.62 5.31 -14.80
N PRO A 191 7.35 4.93 -14.58
CA PRO A 191 6.75 4.98 -13.26
C PRO A 191 7.56 4.18 -12.23
N VAL A 192 7.63 4.70 -11.01
CA VAL A 192 8.16 3.94 -9.87
C VAL A 192 6.98 3.37 -9.11
N GLU A 193 6.70 2.09 -9.34
CA GLU A 193 5.60 1.39 -8.69
C GLU A 193 6.05 0.71 -7.40
N GLU A 194 5.17 0.70 -6.38
CA GLU A 194 5.34 -0.12 -5.19
C GLU A 194 5.36 -1.60 -5.61
N GLY A 195 6.54 -2.21 -5.61
CA GLY A 195 6.71 -3.64 -5.90
C GLY A 195 7.39 -3.97 -7.22
N PHE A 196 8.13 -3.04 -7.84
CA PHE A 196 9.02 -3.36 -8.96
C PHE A 196 9.75 -4.71 -8.73
N PRO A 197 9.74 -5.65 -9.69
CA PRO A 197 10.10 -7.04 -9.43
C PRO A 197 11.63 -7.25 -9.45
N GLU A 198 12.35 -6.53 -8.59
CA GLU A 198 13.83 -6.53 -8.52
C GLU A 198 14.40 -7.94 -8.41
N LYS A 199 13.80 -8.80 -7.57
CA LYS A 199 14.28 -10.17 -7.35
C LYS A 199 14.23 -11.03 -8.61
N LEU A 200 13.26 -10.79 -9.49
CA LEU A 200 13.10 -11.55 -10.73
C LEU A 200 14.03 -11.00 -11.82
N LEU A 201 14.02 -9.67 -12.00
CA LEU A 201 14.77 -9.00 -13.08
C LEU A 201 16.27 -8.93 -12.83
N PHE A 202 16.69 -8.87 -11.57
CA PHE A 202 18.10 -8.80 -11.19
C PHE A 202 18.61 -10.13 -10.62
N SER A 203 17.96 -11.23 -10.98
CA SER A 203 18.49 -12.58 -10.79
C SER A 203 19.67 -12.83 -11.75
N SER A 204 20.32 -14.00 -11.66
CA SER A 204 21.46 -14.36 -12.51
C SER A 204 21.11 -14.35 -14.01
N GLY A 205 22.02 -13.85 -14.85
CA GLY A 205 21.82 -13.76 -16.30
C GLY A 205 21.86 -12.33 -16.84
N ASP A 206 21.73 -12.19 -18.15
CA ASP A 206 21.74 -10.90 -18.83
C ASP A 206 20.40 -10.19 -18.67
N LEU A 207 20.45 -8.89 -18.38
CA LEU A 207 19.28 -8.03 -18.42
C LEU A 207 19.15 -7.44 -19.82
N GLU A 208 17.96 -7.54 -20.38
CA GLU A 208 17.63 -6.91 -21.65
C GLU A 208 16.52 -5.89 -21.44
N ILE A 209 16.52 -4.85 -22.27
CA ILE A 209 15.52 -3.79 -22.23
C ILE A 209 14.99 -3.50 -23.63
N ALA A 210 13.70 -3.21 -23.72
CA ALA A 210 13.03 -2.79 -24.94
C ALA A 210 12.05 -1.66 -24.63
N LYS A 211 11.75 -0.85 -25.64
CA LYS A 211 10.77 0.22 -25.56
C LYS A 211 9.86 0.21 -26.79
N SER A 212 8.58 0.41 -26.54
CA SER A 212 7.60 0.83 -27.54
C SER A 212 7.14 2.26 -27.25
N LYS A 213 6.20 2.80 -28.03
CA LYS A 213 5.67 4.15 -27.81
C LYS A 213 5.10 4.37 -26.40
N LYS A 214 4.52 3.34 -25.77
CA LYS A 214 3.78 3.47 -24.50
C LYS A 214 4.30 2.58 -23.38
N ILE A 215 5.27 1.71 -23.64
CA ILE A 215 5.71 0.68 -22.69
C ILE A 215 7.23 0.57 -22.74
N VAL A 216 7.85 0.44 -21.56
CA VAL A 216 9.19 -0.12 -21.42
C VAL A 216 9.07 -1.52 -20.85
N ALA A 217 9.88 -2.44 -21.38
CA ALA A 217 9.94 -3.82 -20.92
C ALA A 217 11.38 -4.20 -20.56
N LEU A 218 11.53 -4.87 -19.43
CA LEU A 218 12.77 -5.48 -18.94
C LEU A 218 12.62 -6.99 -19.00
N ARG A 219 13.60 -7.68 -19.56
CA ARG A 219 13.61 -9.15 -19.68
C ARG A 219 14.87 -9.72 -19.05
N ASN A 220 14.70 -10.76 -18.25
CA ASN A 220 15.79 -11.55 -17.69
C ASN A 220 15.35 -13.02 -17.67
N GLY A 221 16.00 -13.86 -18.48
CA GLY A 221 15.63 -15.26 -18.64
C GLY A 221 14.16 -15.44 -19.04
N LEU A 222 13.41 -16.20 -18.23
CA LEU A 222 12.00 -16.54 -18.46
C LEU A 222 11.04 -15.38 -18.15
N TRP A 223 11.52 -14.32 -17.50
CA TRP A 223 10.69 -13.23 -17.01
C TRP A 223 10.77 -12.00 -17.90
N THR A 224 9.62 -11.47 -18.26
CA THR A 224 9.50 -10.13 -18.86
C THR A 224 8.57 -9.27 -18.01
N TYR A 225 9.09 -8.16 -17.52
CA TYR A 225 8.33 -7.11 -16.84
C TYR A 225 8.07 -5.98 -17.81
N ALA A 226 6.81 -5.60 -18.03
CA ALA A 226 6.43 -4.51 -18.91
C ALA A 226 5.58 -3.50 -18.16
N VAL A 227 5.91 -2.22 -18.30
CA VAL A 227 5.23 -1.13 -17.59
C VAL A 227 4.89 0.01 -18.55
N ARG A 228 3.69 0.56 -18.39
CA ARG A 228 3.23 1.71 -19.15
C ARG A 228 4.02 2.95 -18.77
N LEU A 229 4.51 3.66 -19.77
CA LEU A 229 5.18 4.94 -19.61
C LEU A 229 4.19 6.03 -19.24
N LYS A 230 4.64 7.02 -18.45
CA LYS A 230 3.84 8.22 -18.19
C LYS A 230 3.97 9.21 -19.33
N GLU A 231 2.85 9.86 -19.64
CA GLU A 231 2.82 11.08 -20.44
C GLU A 231 2.75 12.24 -19.44
N THR A 232 3.88 12.90 -19.18
CA THR A 232 3.99 13.91 -18.13
C THR A 232 5.01 14.98 -18.48
N ASP A 233 4.81 16.18 -17.92
CA ASP A 233 5.73 17.31 -18.03
C ASP A 233 6.74 17.23 -16.89
N PHE A 234 7.74 16.35 -17.04
CA PHE A 234 8.82 16.23 -16.07
C PHE A 234 9.60 17.57 -15.99
N PRO A 235 9.98 18.04 -14.79
CA PRO A 235 10.69 19.32 -14.67
C PRO A 235 12.00 19.32 -15.47
N PRO A 236 12.38 20.44 -16.11
CA PRO A 236 13.62 20.55 -16.87
C PRO A 236 14.81 20.69 -15.91
N ILE A 237 15.21 19.57 -15.30
CA ILE A 237 16.28 19.48 -14.29
C ILE A 237 17.62 19.98 -14.85
N GLU A 238 17.83 19.85 -16.16
CA GLU A 238 19.06 20.29 -16.84
C GLU A 238 19.24 21.81 -16.78
N LYS A 239 18.16 22.55 -16.55
CA LYS A 239 18.18 24.01 -16.38
C LYS A 239 18.51 24.45 -14.95
N LEU A 240 18.71 23.51 -14.02
CA LEU A 240 19.25 23.81 -12.69
C LEU A 240 20.73 24.15 -12.84
N SER A 241 21.02 25.36 -13.33
CA SER A 241 22.35 25.94 -13.32
C SER A 241 22.68 26.33 -11.88
N LEU A 242 23.60 25.62 -11.27
CA LEU A 242 24.19 26.02 -9.99
C LEU A 242 25.47 26.80 -10.28
N ASP A 243 25.48 28.06 -9.88
CA ASP A 243 26.69 28.86 -9.85
C ASP A 243 27.52 28.36 -8.66
N LEU A 244 28.60 27.64 -8.97
CA LEU A 244 29.46 27.07 -7.94
C LEU A 244 30.34 28.13 -7.28
N GLY A 245 30.45 29.34 -7.86
CA GLY A 245 31.21 30.47 -7.29
C GLY A 245 32.66 30.14 -6.88
N ASP A 246 33.32 31.12 -6.24
CA ASP A 246 34.65 30.92 -5.63
C ASP A 246 34.56 30.57 -4.12
N THR A 247 33.37 30.69 -3.51
CA THR A 247 33.10 30.44 -2.09
C THR A 247 32.45 29.08 -1.88
N GLU A 248 33.04 28.04 -2.48
CA GLU A 248 32.55 26.67 -2.33
C GLU A 248 33.12 26.07 -1.04
N LEU A 249 32.23 25.66 -0.14
CA LEU A 249 32.65 24.82 0.97
C LEU A 249 32.61 23.35 0.53
N VAL A 250 33.73 22.66 0.66
CA VAL A 250 33.87 21.26 0.24
C VAL A 250 34.15 20.39 1.45
N LEU A 251 33.27 19.45 1.74
CA LEU A 251 33.48 18.35 2.67
C LEU A 251 34.03 17.14 1.92
N GLN A 252 35.15 16.61 2.38
CA GLN A 252 35.68 15.31 1.98
C GLN A 252 35.55 14.32 3.12
N VAL A 253 34.68 13.35 2.94
CA VAL A 253 34.39 12.28 3.88
C VAL A 253 35.37 11.13 3.66
N SER A 254 36.07 10.72 4.73
CA SER A 254 36.92 9.52 4.70
C SER A 254 36.07 8.24 4.70
N GLU A 255 36.59 7.12 4.19
CA GLU A 255 35.85 5.85 4.21
C GLU A 255 35.47 5.40 5.62
N GLY A 256 36.39 5.51 6.59
CA GLY A 256 36.12 5.12 7.98
C GLY A 256 35.02 5.98 8.62
N ASP A 257 34.98 7.27 8.31
CA ASP A 257 33.89 8.14 8.76
C ASP A 257 32.59 7.87 8.01
N ALA A 258 32.63 7.53 6.71
CA ALA A 258 31.43 7.16 5.94
C ALA A 258 30.76 5.91 6.54
N GLU A 259 31.53 4.87 6.84
CA GLU A 259 31.04 3.65 7.51
C GLU A 259 30.41 3.98 8.85
N ARG A 260 31.09 4.79 9.68
CA ARG A 260 30.58 5.20 10.99
C ARG A 260 29.32 6.05 10.86
N MET A 261 29.23 6.92 9.86
CA MET A 261 28.04 7.73 9.59
C MET A 261 26.85 6.88 9.15
N MET A 262 27.07 5.90 8.29
CA MET A 262 26.02 4.97 7.87
C MET A 262 25.45 4.18 9.05
N GLU A 263 26.29 3.84 10.03
CA GLU A 263 25.85 3.20 11.27
C GLU A 263 25.14 4.18 12.23
N LEU A 264 25.68 5.38 12.44
CA LEU A 264 25.22 6.28 13.51
C LEU A 264 24.06 7.21 13.13
N LEU A 265 24.01 7.73 11.89
CA LEU A 265 22.98 8.69 11.45
C LEU A 265 21.53 8.17 11.63
N PRO A 266 21.21 6.88 11.35
CA PRO A 266 19.87 6.34 11.60
C PRO A 266 19.46 6.33 13.08
N HIS A 267 20.43 6.28 13.99
CA HIS A 267 20.21 6.15 15.43
C HIS A 267 20.17 7.49 16.17
N LEU A 268 20.55 8.57 15.50
CA LEU A 268 20.46 9.91 16.04
C LEU A 268 19.02 10.27 16.47
N PRO A 269 18.82 10.99 17.59
CA PRO A 269 17.53 11.52 18.02
C PRO A 269 16.77 12.27 16.91
N GLY A 270 15.43 12.36 17.00
CA GLY A 270 14.59 13.05 15.99
C GLY A 270 14.26 12.24 14.73
N LYS A 271 14.57 10.93 14.70
CA LYS A 271 14.28 10.03 13.56
C LYS A 271 12.81 10.01 13.12
N SER A 272 11.88 10.16 14.06
CA SER A 272 10.43 10.06 13.82
C SER A 272 9.78 11.35 13.32
N LYS A 273 10.54 12.44 13.17
CA LYS A 273 10.05 13.69 12.58
C LYS A 273 10.01 13.54 11.06
N GLU A 274 9.02 14.17 10.42
CA GLU A 274 8.76 14.09 8.97
C GLU A 274 9.98 14.44 8.10
N LEU A 275 10.89 15.27 8.61
CA LEU A 275 12.08 15.74 7.88
C LEU A 275 13.40 15.10 8.35
N SER A 276 13.37 14.27 9.41
CA SER A 276 14.55 13.60 10.00
C SER A 276 15.80 14.50 10.06
N VAL A 277 15.63 15.72 10.58
CA VAL A 277 16.64 16.79 10.51
C VAL A 277 17.92 16.38 11.23
N VAL A 278 19.06 16.72 10.63
CA VAL A 278 20.37 16.73 11.26
C VAL A 278 21.05 18.06 10.97
N LYS A 279 21.77 18.59 11.96
CA LYS A 279 22.60 19.77 11.87
C LYS A 279 24.05 19.33 11.69
N LEU A 280 24.75 19.97 10.78
CA LEU A 280 26.16 19.79 10.54
C LEU A 280 26.88 21.11 10.82
N VAL A 281 27.91 21.04 11.65
CA VAL A 281 28.74 22.20 12.03
C VAL A 281 30.19 21.88 11.69
N ALA A 282 30.85 22.78 10.98
CA ALA A 282 32.30 22.78 10.81
C ALA A 282 32.88 24.10 11.30
N GLU A 283 33.57 24.03 12.44
CA GLU A 283 34.30 25.14 13.04
C GLU A 283 35.73 24.68 13.34
N GLU A 284 36.03 24.22 14.55
CA GLU A 284 37.29 23.55 14.87
C GLU A 284 37.27 22.07 14.50
N LYS A 285 36.07 21.48 14.54
CA LYS A 285 35.78 20.06 14.36
C LYS A 285 34.53 19.90 13.53
N PHE A 286 34.45 18.79 12.82
CA PHE A 286 33.29 18.46 11.99
C PHE A 286 32.32 17.59 12.78
N VAL A 287 31.15 18.14 13.08
CA VAL A 287 30.23 17.56 14.07
C VAL A 287 28.81 17.47 13.49
N PHE A 288 28.25 16.26 13.57
CA PHE A 288 26.82 16.05 13.38
C PHE A 288 26.10 16.19 14.71
N GLN A 289 25.02 16.95 14.70
CA GLN A 289 24.14 17.20 15.84
C GLN A 289 22.70 16.89 15.44
N SER A 290 21.96 16.26 16.35
CA SER A 290 20.52 16.10 16.20
C SER A 290 19.84 16.29 17.53
N GLU A 291 18.71 16.98 17.50
CA GLU A 291 17.90 17.26 18.67
C GLU A 291 16.54 16.58 18.51
N SER A 292 16.10 15.90 19.57
CA SER A 292 14.73 15.46 19.71
C SER A 292 14.00 16.39 20.68
N SER A 293 12.85 16.91 20.25
CA SER A 293 11.90 17.66 21.07
C SER A 293 10.60 16.87 21.27
N ASP A 294 10.63 15.55 21.06
CA ASP A 294 9.47 14.68 21.20
C ASP A 294 9.30 14.28 22.69
N GLY A 295 8.57 15.10 23.46
CA GLY A 295 8.23 14.83 24.87
C GLY A 295 9.07 15.58 25.90
N ASP A 296 9.01 15.17 27.17
CA ASP A 296 9.76 15.77 28.30
C ASP A 296 11.27 15.43 28.31
N ASP A 297 11.71 14.52 27.43
CA ASP A 297 13.12 14.12 27.32
C ASP A 297 13.76 14.76 26.08
N GLU A 298 14.46 15.88 26.29
CA GLU A 298 15.37 16.48 25.32
C GLU A 298 16.58 15.54 25.14
N ALA A 299 16.58 14.78 24.05
CA ALA A 299 17.71 13.92 23.70
C ALA A 299 18.55 14.58 22.62
N GLU A 300 19.79 14.90 22.96
CA GLU A 300 20.80 15.38 22.04
C GLU A 300 21.72 14.24 21.61
N GLY A 301 21.93 14.12 20.31
CA GLY A 301 22.92 13.21 19.74
C GLY A 301 24.01 14.01 19.06
N ARG A 302 25.27 13.72 19.39
CA ARG A 302 26.44 14.36 18.79
C ARG A 302 27.47 13.31 18.43
N PHE A 303 28.02 13.37 17.22
CA PHE A 303 29.24 12.64 16.90
C PHE A 303 30.15 13.44 15.98
N GLU A 304 31.45 13.27 16.20
CA GLU A 304 32.52 13.95 15.49
C GLU A 304 33.13 13.03 14.43
N LEU A 305 33.45 13.59 13.26
CA LEU A 305 34.24 12.90 12.22
C LEU A 305 35.72 13.03 12.53
N LEU A 306 36.45 11.92 12.48
CA LEU A 306 37.82 11.85 12.98
C LEU A 306 38.87 12.04 11.86
N SER A 307 38.50 11.73 10.62
CA SER A 307 39.45 11.65 9.51
C SER A 307 38.97 12.37 8.24
N SER A 308 37.74 12.88 8.28
CA SER A 308 37.17 13.75 7.25
C SER A 308 37.67 15.18 7.44
N HIS A 309 37.75 15.92 6.35
CA HIS A 309 38.20 17.30 6.36
C HIS A 309 37.31 18.15 5.47
N TRP A 310 37.34 19.46 5.67
CA TRP A 310 36.64 20.39 4.81
C TRP A 310 37.57 21.52 4.35
N ILE A 311 37.18 22.16 3.25
CA ILE A 311 37.83 23.33 2.68
C ILE A 311 36.77 24.43 2.63
N GLY A 312 37.08 25.61 3.16
CA GLY A 312 36.17 26.77 3.18
C GLY A 312 36.07 27.41 4.56
N GLU A 313 35.18 28.41 4.68
CA GLU A 313 34.89 29.08 5.95
C GLU A 313 34.10 28.17 6.92
N ASN A 314 33.99 28.58 8.18
CA ASN A 314 33.14 27.87 9.12
C ASN A 314 31.68 27.92 8.65
N PHE A 315 30.95 26.81 8.82
CA PHE A 315 29.56 26.74 8.40
C PHE A 315 28.69 25.89 9.32
N GLU A 316 27.42 26.24 9.32
CA GLU A 316 26.34 25.44 9.87
C GLU A 316 25.30 25.20 8.78
N VAL A 317 24.86 23.95 8.63
CA VAL A 317 23.79 23.62 7.71
C VAL A 317 22.88 22.55 8.31
N ARG A 318 21.59 22.64 8.04
CA ARG A 318 20.60 21.63 8.45
C ARG A 318 20.04 20.96 7.22
N PHE A 319 19.85 19.65 7.26
CA PHE A 319 19.31 18.90 6.13
C PHE A 319 18.63 17.62 6.61
N ASN A 320 17.91 16.96 5.70
CA ASN A 320 17.33 15.65 5.97
C ASN A 320 18.44 14.60 5.98
N ARG A 321 18.65 13.92 7.12
CA ARG A 321 19.73 12.94 7.28
C ARG A 321 19.62 11.77 6.30
N LEU A 322 18.41 11.40 5.87
CA LEU A 322 18.18 10.29 4.94
C LEU A 322 18.66 10.64 3.53
N TYR A 323 18.74 11.92 3.20
CA TYR A 323 19.22 12.38 1.90
C TYR A 323 20.73 12.24 1.84
N PHE A 324 21.41 12.63 2.92
CA PHE A 324 22.86 12.49 3.08
C PHE A 324 23.28 11.03 3.24
N LEU A 325 22.56 10.25 4.06
CA LEU A 325 22.81 8.82 4.26
C LEU A 325 22.78 8.06 2.93
N ARG A 326 21.75 8.29 2.10
CA ARG A 326 21.66 7.66 0.78
C ARG A 326 22.86 8.01 -0.09
N ALA A 327 23.30 9.26 -0.09
CA ALA A 327 24.51 9.64 -0.84
C ALA A 327 25.74 8.83 -0.38
N LEU A 328 25.94 8.67 0.94
CA LEU A 328 27.04 7.87 1.47
C LEU A 328 26.94 6.40 1.05
N GLU A 329 25.74 5.81 1.13
CA GLU A 329 25.45 4.42 0.71
C GLU A 329 25.73 4.21 -0.78
N HIS A 330 25.55 5.25 -1.60
CA HIS A 330 25.85 5.23 -3.02
C HIS A 330 27.31 5.59 -3.35
N GLY A 331 28.16 5.74 -2.33
CA GLY A 331 29.60 5.93 -2.50
C GLY A 331 30.03 7.38 -2.69
N PHE A 332 29.14 8.37 -2.52
CA PHE A 332 29.57 9.76 -2.51
C PHE A 332 30.44 10.05 -1.28
N ARG A 333 31.56 10.74 -1.50
CA ARG A 333 32.51 11.15 -0.46
C ARG A 333 32.84 12.62 -0.48
N THR A 334 32.52 13.32 -1.58
CA THR A 334 32.72 14.76 -1.70
C THR A 334 31.36 15.44 -1.73
N PHE A 335 31.16 16.38 -0.81
CA PHE A 335 29.94 17.16 -0.70
C PHE A 335 30.28 18.64 -0.75
N ARG A 336 29.59 19.38 -1.61
CA ARG A 336 29.75 20.82 -1.78
C ARG A 336 28.55 21.53 -1.18
N PHE A 337 28.84 22.53 -0.38
CA PHE A 337 27.87 23.37 0.30
C PHE A 337 28.03 24.78 -0.25
N LEU A 338 26.98 25.23 -0.94
CA LEU A 338 26.90 26.58 -1.46
C LEU A 338 26.30 27.51 -0.40
N PRO A 339 26.68 28.80 -0.38
CA PRO A 339 26.17 29.75 0.59
C PRO A 339 24.65 29.96 0.48
N GLY A 340 24.04 30.34 1.60
CA GLY A 340 22.59 30.57 1.70
C GLY A 340 21.78 29.28 1.71
N ASN A 341 20.57 29.32 1.15
CA ASN A 341 19.67 28.16 1.06
C ASN A 341 19.83 27.39 -0.26
N ALA A 342 21.05 27.35 -0.79
CA ALA A 342 21.38 26.67 -2.04
C ALA A 342 21.48 25.14 -1.82
N PRO A 343 21.28 24.31 -2.85
CA PRO A 343 21.36 22.85 -2.72
C PRO A 343 22.74 22.39 -2.25
N ILE A 344 22.76 21.31 -1.47
CA ILE A 344 23.97 20.54 -1.19
C ILE A 344 24.20 19.62 -2.38
N ILE A 345 25.43 19.57 -2.89
CA ILE A 345 25.79 18.85 -4.11
C ILE A 345 26.76 17.73 -3.79
N ALA A 346 26.48 16.52 -4.26
CA ALA A 346 27.42 15.42 -4.32
C ALA A 346 27.57 14.99 -5.78
N GLU A 347 28.80 15.01 -6.30
CA GLU A 347 29.04 14.78 -7.72
C GLU A 347 30.26 13.89 -7.92
N THR A 348 30.15 13.00 -8.91
CA THR A 348 31.24 12.19 -9.47
C THR A 348 31.32 12.48 -10.97
N GLN A 349 32.18 11.76 -11.71
CA GLN A 349 32.29 11.97 -13.16
C GLN A 349 31.01 11.67 -13.93
N SER A 350 30.18 10.73 -13.44
CA SER A 350 28.98 10.27 -14.16
C SER A 350 27.68 10.47 -13.41
N ILE A 351 27.73 10.93 -12.15
CA ILE A 351 26.58 10.99 -11.26
C ILE A 351 26.57 12.33 -10.54
N ARG A 352 25.41 12.97 -10.51
CA ARG A 352 25.13 14.18 -9.76
C ARG A 352 23.92 13.95 -8.86
N TYR A 353 24.09 14.20 -7.57
CA TYR A 353 23.04 14.16 -6.58
C TYR A 353 22.96 15.48 -5.85
N LEU A 354 21.77 16.06 -5.76
CA LEU A 354 21.52 17.33 -5.11
C LEU A 354 20.37 17.19 -4.12
N PHE A 355 20.45 17.88 -2.99
CA PHE A 355 19.32 17.97 -2.07
C PHE A 355 19.29 19.30 -1.34
N MET A 356 18.08 19.79 -1.08
CA MET A 356 17.90 21.08 -0.44
C MET A 356 18.26 21.02 1.06
N PRO A 357 19.01 22.01 1.58
CA PRO A 357 19.07 22.21 3.02
C PRO A 357 17.69 22.62 3.55
N LEU A 358 17.54 22.50 4.87
CA LEU A 358 16.36 22.92 5.59
C LEU A 358 16.60 24.34 6.12
N LEU A 359 15.72 25.26 5.74
CA LEU A 359 15.74 26.62 6.26
C LEU A 359 15.61 26.60 7.78
N VAL A 360 16.57 27.21 8.44
CA VAL A 360 16.37 27.69 9.80
C VAL A 360 15.44 28.89 9.66
N HIS A 361 14.16 28.70 9.98
CA HIS A 361 13.42 29.85 10.46
C HIS A 361 14.11 30.24 11.76
N GLU A 362 14.96 31.25 11.71
CA GLU A 362 15.25 32.00 12.92
C GLU A 362 13.88 32.44 13.43
N GLU A 363 13.44 31.87 14.55
CA GLU A 363 12.44 32.53 15.36
C GLU A 363 13.10 33.83 15.85
N GLU A 364 13.25 34.80 14.96
CA GLU A 364 13.45 36.18 15.35
C GLU A 364 12.29 36.49 16.27
N GLY A 365 12.61 36.64 17.55
CA GLY A 365 11.63 36.90 18.60
C GLY A 365 10.66 37.96 18.09
N ALA A 366 9.38 37.60 18.04
CA ALA A 366 8.30 38.50 17.69
C ALA A 366 8.22 39.62 18.74
N GLY A 367 9.13 40.59 18.63
CA GLY A 367 8.94 41.92 19.14
C GLY A 367 7.76 42.49 18.37
N ASN A 368 6.66 42.70 19.10
CA ASN A 368 5.47 43.38 18.61
C ASN A 368 5.84 44.76 18.04
N ALA A 369 6.14 44.82 16.75
CA ALA A 369 6.06 46.04 15.97
C ALA A 369 4.75 45.98 15.19
N GLU A 370 3.78 46.74 15.70
CA GLU A 370 2.48 46.96 15.08
C GLU A 370 2.67 47.60 13.70
N VAL A 371 2.44 46.84 12.63
CA VAL A 371 2.44 47.33 11.25
C VAL A 371 1.00 47.44 10.77
N GLU A 372 0.58 48.66 10.43
CA GLU A 372 -0.73 48.98 9.85
C GLU A 372 -0.97 48.23 8.52
N PRO A 373 -2.20 47.74 8.27
CA PRO A 373 -2.49 46.93 7.09
C PRO A 373 -2.70 47.81 5.85
N LYS A 374 -1.76 47.78 4.90
CA LYS A 374 -1.98 48.24 3.52
C LYS A 374 -2.35 47.07 2.59
N VAL A 375 -3.57 47.18 2.05
CA VAL A 375 -4.10 46.68 0.75
C VAL A 375 -3.97 45.17 0.44
N ARG A 376 -5.12 44.49 0.41
CA ARG A 376 -5.27 43.07 0.04
C ARG A 376 -5.11 42.83 -1.48
N PRO A 377 -4.34 41.82 -1.92
CA PRO A 377 -4.44 41.24 -3.26
C PRO A 377 -5.62 40.25 -3.36
N PRO A 378 -6.02 39.84 -4.58
CA PRO A 378 -7.24 39.05 -4.79
C PRO A 378 -7.16 37.64 -4.18
N ARG A 379 -8.30 37.17 -3.68
CA ARG A 379 -8.49 35.89 -2.99
C ARG A 379 -8.03 34.70 -3.83
N ARG A 380 -7.03 33.95 -3.35
CA ARG A 380 -6.84 32.54 -3.71
C ARG A 380 -7.77 31.67 -2.86
N ASN A 381 -8.22 30.56 -3.44
CA ASN A 381 -9.00 29.54 -2.74
C ASN A 381 -8.26 29.05 -1.49
N PRO A 382 -8.97 28.79 -0.36
CA PRO A 382 -8.33 28.31 0.85
C PRO A 382 -7.70 26.92 0.61
N PRO A 383 -6.52 26.64 1.18
CA PRO A 383 -5.94 25.31 1.15
C PRO A 383 -6.85 24.31 1.90
N ALA A 384 -6.78 23.04 1.52
CA ALA A 384 -7.47 21.96 2.21
C ALA A 384 -7.13 21.97 3.72
N PRO A 385 -8.07 21.60 4.61
CA PRO A 385 -7.84 21.64 6.04
C PRO A 385 -6.65 20.76 6.43
N ALA A 386 -5.77 21.30 7.27
CA ALA A 386 -4.65 20.59 7.84
C ALA A 386 -5.13 19.30 8.54
N SER A 387 -4.38 18.21 8.37
CA SER A 387 -4.66 16.94 9.05
C SER A 387 -4.66 17.11 10.55
N THR A 388 -5.63 16.50 11.25
CA THR A 388 -5.73 16.63 12.71
C THR A 388 -4.58 15.89 13.41
N PRO A 389 -4.16 16.31 14.63
CA PRO A 389 -3.12 15.62 15.40
C PRO A 389 -3.36 14.11 15.58
N ALA A 390 -4.63 13.68 15.64
CA ALA A 390 -5.01 12.27 15.69
C ALA A 390 -4.70 11.51 14.39
N GLN A 391 -4.92 12.13 13.22
CA GLN A 391 -4.59 11.56 11.91
C GLN A 391 -3.07 11.47 11.72
N VAL A 392 -2.32 12.48 12.16
CA VAL A 392 -0.84 12.49 12.15
C VAL A 392 -0.29 11.37 13.03
N ARG A 393 -0.82 11.19 14.25
CA ARG A 393 -0.41 10.11 15.16
C ARG A 393 -0.76 8.72 14.62
N LYS A 394 -1.90 8.55 13.93
CA LYS A 394 -2.29 7.29 13.28
C LYS A 394 -1.34 6.93 12.13
N ARG A 395 -0.98 7.91 11.28
CA ARG A 395 0.00 7.72 10.19
C ARG A 395 1.39 7.36 10.73
N ARG A 396 1.84 8.02 11.81
CA ARG A 396 3.11 7.72 12.50
C ARG A 396 3.16 6.28 13.04
N ASN A 397 2.09 5.80 13.68
CA ASN A 397 2.02 4.43 14.20
C ASN A 397 1.99 3.37 13.08
N GLN A 398 1.32 3.66 11.96
CA GLN A 398 1.32 2.78 10.78
C GLN A 398 2.70 2.71 10.14
N TRP A 399 3.43 3.83 10.07
CA TRP A 399 4.80 3.88 9.56
C TRP A 399 5.78 3.08 10.46
N LEU A 400 5.77 3.32 11.77
CA LEU A 400 6.63 2.58 12.73
C LEU A 400 6.39 1.05 12.69
N HIS A 401 5.14 0.63 12.49
CA HIS A 401 4.80 -0.79 12.35
C HIS A 401 5.38 -1.38 11.06
N ARG A 402 5.32 -0.66 9.94
CA ARG A 402 5.92 -1.08 8.67
C ARG A 402 7.44 -1.15 8.74
N GLU A 403 8.07 -0.19 9.40
CA GLU A 403 9.53 -0.15 9.57
C GLU A 403 10.04 -1.34 10.41
N ALA A 404 9.36 -1.64 11.53
CA ALA A 404 9.72 -2.78 12.37
C ALA A 404 9.58 -4.12 11.63
N LEU A 405 8.54 -4.28 10.81
CA LEU A 405 8.36 -5.47 9.97
C LEU A 405 9.43 -5.58 8.88
N TRP A 406 9.83 -4.45 8.28
CA TRP A 406 10.89 -4.41 7.28
C TRP A 406 12.24 -4.83 7.88
N HIS A 407 12.63 -4.27 9.04
CA HIS A 407 13.87 -4.64 9.72
C HIS A 407 13.85 -6.11 10.19
N ALA A 408 12.74 -6.59 10.75
CA ALA A 408 12.61 -7.99 11.14
C ALA A 408 12.77 -8.94 9.93
N SER A 409 12.17 -8.58 8.79
CA SER A 409 12.31 -9.34 7.54
C SER A 409 13.74 -9.31 7.01
N ARG A 410 14.42 -8.15 7.05
CA ARG A 410 15.81 -8.01 6.60
C ARG A 410 16.79 -8.78 7.48
N HIS A 411 16.60 -8.77 8.80
CA HIS A 411 17.41 -9.57 9.73
C HIS A 411 17.19 -11.07 9.53
N ALA A 412 15.94 -11.52 9.34
CA ALA A 412 15.65 -12.92 9.03
C ALA A 412 16.28 -13.35 7.70
N GLN A 413 16.26 -12.48 6.69
CA GLN A 413 16.91 -12.71 5.41
C GLN A 413 18.44 -12.82 5.54
N LEU A 414 19.09 -11.89 6.25
CA LEU A 414 20.53 -11.94 6.52
C LEU A 414 20.93 -13.23 7.26
N ILE A 415 20.13 -13.66 8.24
CA ILE A 415 20.34 -14.94 8.94
C ILE A 415 20.24 -16.13 7.96
N SER A 416 19.29 -16.09 7.02
CA SER A 416 19.11 -17.16 6.02
C SER A 416 20.19 -17.19 4.92
N GLU A 417 20.79 -16.05 4.59
CA GLU A 417 21.84 -15.91 3.56
C GLU A 417 23.24 -16.22 4.10
N MET A 418 23.43 -16.19 5.41
CA MET A 418 24.72 -16.44 6.07
C MET A 418 24.99 -17.95 6.17
N ASN A 419 25.87 -18.44 5.29
CA ASN A 419 26.40 -19.82 5.30
C ASN A 419 27.48 -19.98 6.39
N VAL A 420 27.14 -19.68 7.64
CA VAL A 420 28.07 -19.64 8.79
C VAL A 420 27.76 -20.80 9.74
N ALA A 421 28.81 -21.39 10.32
CA ALA A 421 28.64 -22.46 11.30
C ALA A 421 27.65 -22.02 12.41
N PRO A 422 26.76 -22.93 12.89
CA PRO A 422 25.63 -22.60 13.78
C PRO A 422 25.99 -21.86 15.09
N ASN A 423 27.28 -21.77 15.45
CA ASN A 423 27.76 -21.23 16.71
C ASN A 423 28.68 -20.00 16.53
N SER A 424 28.50 -19.21 15.46
CA SER A 424 29.25 -17.96 15.33
C SER A 424 28.66 -16.86 16.22
N THR A 425 29.53 -16.11 16.90
CA THR A 425 29.17 -14.93 17.72
C THR A 425 28.34 -13.91 16.93
N ARG A 426 28.47 -13.89 15.60
CA ARG A 426 27.71 -13.03 14.70
C ARG A 426 26.25 -13.47 14.52
N LEU A 427 25.98 -14.78 14.44
CA LEU A 427 24.61 -15.31 14.42
C LEU A 427 23.89 -15.08 15.76
N GLU A 428 24.61 -15.24 16.88
CA GLU A 428 24.07 -14.94 18.20
C GLU A 428 23.70 -13.46 18.34
N THR A 429 24.56 -12.55 17.85
CA THR A 429 24.29 -11.10 17.84
C THR A 429 23.06 -10.75 17.01
N LEU A 430 22.92 -11.30 15.81
CA LEU A 430 21.77 -11.05 14.93
C LEU A 430 20.47 -11.64 15.50
N SER A 431 20.53 -12.84 16.08
CA SER A 431 19.40 -13.47 16.77
C SER A 431 18.93 -12.63 17.97
N PHE A 432 19.87 -12.13 18.78
CA PHE A 432 19.57 -11.26 19.90
C PHE A 432 18.93 -9.93 19.46
N GLN A 433 19.43 -9.32 18.39
CA GLN A 433 18.84 -8.11 17.80
C GLN A 433 17.40 -8.36 17.31
N LEU A 434 17.16 -9.49 16.63
CA LEU A 434 15.82 -9.88 16.18
C LEU A 434 14.85 -10.07 17.34
N GLN A 435 15.28 -10.76 18.41
CA GLN A 435 14.48 -10.92 19.63
C GLN A 435 14.15 -9.59 20.30
N LYS A 436 15.08 -8.63 20.32
CA LYS A 436 14.85 -7.29 20.85
C LYS A 436 13.78 -6.53 20.04
N ILE A 437 13.84 -6.59 18.71
CA ILE A 437 12.85 -5.98 17.82
C ILE A 437 11.46 -6.58 18.05
N LEU A 438 11.36 -7.91 18.14
CA LEU A 438 10.10 -8.60 18.40
C LEU A 438 9.51 -8.25 19.78
N ALA A 439 10.36 -8.11 20.80
CA ALA A 439 9.94 -7.70 22.14
C ALA A 439 9.42 -6.24 22.19
N GLU A 440 10.04 -5.32 21.44
CA GLU A 440 9.53 -3.95 21.32
C GLU A 440 8.17 -3.90 20.60
N HIS A 441 7.98 -4.71 19.56
CA HIS A 441 6.70 -4.84 18.87
C HIS A 441 5.59 -5.34 19.81
N ALA A 442 5.87 -6.39 20.61
CA ALA A 442 4.94 -6.89 21.61
C ALA A 442 4.51 -5.82 22.62
N LYS A 443 5.45 -4.97 23.09
CA LYS A 443 5.14 -3.84 24.00
C LYS A 443 4.24 -2.79 23.34
N ILE A 444 4.41 -2.52 22.04
CA ILE A 444 3.55 -1.58 21.30
C ILE A 444 2.13 -2.14 21.20
N GLU A 445 1.97 -3.44 20.93
CA GLU A 445 0.65 -4.08 20.93
C GLU A 445 -0.02 -4.06 22.31
N GLU A 446 0.73 -4.32 23.37
CA GLU A 446 0.22 -4.30 24.73
C GLU A 446 -0.26 -2.89 25.15
N LYS A 447 0.50 -1.84 24.81
CA LYS A 447 0.08 -0.44 25.01
C LYS A 447 -1.19 -0.10 24.24
N ARG A 448 -1.36 -0.64 23.03
CA ARG A 448 -2.58 -0.48 22.24
C ARG A 448 -3.78 -1.13 22.94
N LYS A 449 -3.62 -2.40 23.36
CA LYS A 449 -4.64 -3.13 24.14
C LYS A 449 -5.03 -2.39 25.43
N LYS A 450 -4.06 -1.82 26.17
CA LYS A 450 -4.32 -1.07 27.41
C LYS A 450 -5.04 0.26 27.17
N LYS A 451 -4.71 0.97 26.09
CA LYS A 451 -5.40 2.21 25.72
C LYS A 451 -6.86 1.93 25.33
N ASP A 452 -7.08 0.88 24.56
CA ASP A 452 -8.43 0.46 24.15
C ASP A 452 -9.26 0.04 25.38
N ARG A 453 -8.62 -0.49 26.44
CA ARG A 453 -9.25 -0.80 27.72
C ARG A 453 -9.63 0.44 28.55
N LEU A 454 -8.79 1.48 28.59
CA LEU A 454 -9.08 2.73 29.30
C LEU A 454 -10.21 3.55 28.65
N GLN A 455 -10.33 3.49 27.32
CA GLN A 455 -11.44 4.15 26.60
C GLN A 455 -12.81 3.51 26.86
N MET A 456 -12.85 2.37 27.55
CA MET A 456 -14.08 1.64 27.86
C MET A 456 -14.61 1.84 29.29
N GLU A 457 -13.78 2.30 30.22
CA GLU A 457 -14.21 2.61 31.58
C GLU A 457 -15.09 3.88 31.64
N ASP A 458 -15.13 4.67 30.56
CA ASP A 458 -15.95 5.88 30.41
C ASP A 458 -17.37 5.62 29.82
N LEU A 459 -17.75 4.38 29.52
CA LEU A 459 -19.10 4.03 29.01
C LEU A 459 -20.03 3.60 30.15
N ALA A 460 -21.15 4.31 30.32
CA ALA A 460 -22.13 4.02 31.37
C ALA A 460 -22.86 2.67 31.12
N PRO A 461 -23.13 1.87 32.18
CA PRO A 461 -23.94 0.65 32.05
C PRO A 461 -25.38 0.99 31.64
N PRO A 462 -26.10 0.04 31.00
CA PRO A 462 -27.50 0.24 30.65
C PRO A 462 -28.38 0.50 31.89
N PRO A 463 -29.47 1.28 31.76
CA PRO A 463 -30.40 1.55 32.86
C PRO A 463 -30.99 0.27 33.45
N SER A 464 -31.09 0.19 34.77
CA SER A 464 -31.52 -1.01 35.52
C SER A 464 -33.01 -1.36 35.38
N ASN A 465 -33.80 -0.56 34.65
CA ASN A 465 -35.25 -0.64 34.55
C ASN A 465 -35.77 -0.92 33.13
N MET A 466 -34.97 -1.54 32.26
CA MET A 466 -35.43 -1.96 30.94
C MET A 466 -36.39 -3.16 31.03
N GLU A 467 -37.46 -3.11 30.22
CA GLU A 467 -38.30 -4.28 29.92
C GLU A 467 -37.61 -5.15 28.86
N TRP A 468 -37.71 -6.47 29.01
CA TRP A 468 -37.02 -7.47 28.20
C TRP A 468 -38.00 -8.50 27.64
N ASP A 469 -37.95 -8.73 26.34
CA ASP A 469 -38.74 -9.72 25.61
C ASP A 469 -37.93 -11.00 25.38
N GLU A 470 -38.54 -12.15 25.67
CA GLU A 470 -37.96 -13.49 25.42
C GLU A 470 -37.91 -13.79 23.92
N LEU A 471 -36.72 -14.09 23.39
CA LEU A 471 -36.53 -14.48 21.99
C LEU A 471 -36.32 -15.99 21.80
N GLY A 472 -35.82 -16.71 22.82
CA GLY A 472 -35.69 -18.16 22.78
C GLY A 472 -34.80 -18.74 23.89
N ARG A 473 -34.93 -20.05 24.15
CA ARG A 473 -34.16 -20.80 25.16
C ARG A 473 -33.26 -21.85 24.54
N PHE A 474 -32.09 -22.05 25.13
CA PHE A 474 -31.08 -23.01 24.66
C PHE A 474 -30.40 -23.64 25.86
N GLU A 475 -30.11 -24.95 25.77
CA GLU A 475 -29.35 -25.68 26.77
C GLU A 475 -27.86 -25.62 26.43
N ARG A 476 -27.03 -25.17 27.36
CA ARG A 476 -25.57 -25.18 27.24
C ARG A 476 -25.03 -26.61 27.28
N ARG A 477 -23.80 -26.80 26.80
CA ARG A 477 -23.09 -28.10 26.93
C ARG A 477 -22.92 -28.59 28.37
N ASP A 478 -22.90 -27.67 29.34
CA ASP A 478 -22.85 -27.99 30.77
C ASP A 478 -24.23 -28.33 31.38
N GLY A 479 -25.29 -28.34 30.57
CA GLY A 479 -26.67 -28.62 30.96
C GLY A 479 -27.42 -27.41 31.52
N THR A 480 -26.85 -26.19 31.46
CA THR A 480 -27.50 -24.98 31.95
C THR A 480 -28.42 -24.39 30.88
N ASP A 481 -29.71 -24.21 31.20
CA ASP A 481 -30.63 -23.48 30.33
C ASP A 481 -30.36 -21.98 30.37
N VAL A 482 -30.23 -21.38 29.18
CA VAL A 482 -30.07 -19.94 29.00
C VAL A 482 -31.12 -19.38 28.03
N GLU A 483 -31.60 -18.19 28.34
CA GLU A 483 -32.63 -17.47 27.60
C GLU A 483 -32.02 -16.25 26.90
N LEU A 484 -32.21 -16.14 25.58
CA LEU A 484 -31.88 -14.95 24.82
C LEU A 484 -33.02 -13.95 24.95
N VAL A 485 -32.73 -12.79 25.53
CA VAL A 485 -33.71 -11.72 25.74
C VAL A 485 -33.28 -10.44 25.03
N ARG A 486 -34.25 -9.65 24.58
CA ARG A 486 -34.04 -8.35 23.92
C ARG A 486 -34.77 -7.25 24.65
N SER A 487 -34.12 -6.12 24.91
CA SER A 487 -34.80 -4.96 25.50
C SER A 487 -35.61 -4.19 24.46
N THR A 488 -36.58 -3.41 24.94
CA THR A 488 -37.36 -2.49 24.11
C THR A 488 -36.51 -1.45 23.36
N GLU A 489 -35.30 -1.17 23.84
CA GLU A 489 -34.33 -0.26 23.20
C GLU A 489 -33.34 -0.99 22.26
N GLY A 490 -33.50 -2.30 22.05
CA GLY A 490 -32.74 -3.07 21.07
C GLY A 490 -31.43 -3.68 21.56
N PHE A 491 -31.19 -3.72 22.88
CA PHE A 491 -30.08 -4.47 23.46
C PHE A 491 -30.42 -5.96 23.55
N PHE A 492 -29.42 -6.83 23.43
CA PHE A 492 -29.59 -8.27 23.56
C PHE A 492 -28.69 -8.80 24.68
N THR A 493 -29.18 -9.75 25.48
CA THR A 493 -28.39 -10.44 26.50
C THR A 493 -28.87 -11.88 26.68
N LEU A 494 -28.01 -12.74 27.22
CA LEU A 494 -28.41 -14.06 27.72
C LEU A 494 -28.71 -13.95 29.22
N ARG A 495 -29.74 -14.68 29.69
CA ARG A 495 -30.07 -14.85 31.10
C ARG A 495 -30.07 -16.33 31.45
N ASP A 496 -29.47 -16.69 32.56
CA ASP A 496 -29.67 -18.00 33.19
C ASP A 496 -30.77 -17.88 34.26
N GLU A 497 -31.02 -18.96 35.00
CA GLU A 497 -32.00 -18.98 36.10
C GLU A 497 -31.71 -17.92 37.20
N LYS A 498 -30.48 -17.40 37.27
CA LYS A 498 -30.07 -16.37 38.23
C LYS A 498 -30.20 -14.95 37.68
N GLY A 499 -30.62 -14.82 36.42
CA GLY A 499 -30.79 -13.55 35.73
C GLY A 499 -29.50 -12.96 35.15
N GLU A 500 -28.38 -13.67 35.22
CA GLU A 500 -27.05 -13.19 34.81
C GLU A 500 -26.26 -14.32 34.13
N ALA A 501 -26.32 -14.42 32.80
CA ALA A 501 -25.45 -15.35 32.07
C ALA A 501 -24.25 -14.62 31.45
N ASN A 502 -23.04 -14.94 31.91
CA ASN A 502 -21.82 -14.62 31.16
C ASN A 502 -21.79 -15.47 29.89
N VAL A 503 -21.98 -14.86 28.72
CA VAL A 503 -21.85 -15.54 27.43
C VAL A 503 -20.44 -16.09 27.28
N THR A 504 -20.24 -17.26 26.70
CA THR A 504 -18.93 -17.78 26.34
C THR A 504 -18.84 -17.92 24.82
N LEU A 505 -17.61 -18.03 24.29
CA LEU A 505 -17.38 -18.28 22.87
C LEU A 505 -18.05 -19.58 22.38
N GLU A 506 -18.24 -20.53 23.29
CA GLU A 506 -18.85 -21.84 23.03
C GLU A 506 -20.38 -21.78 22.97
N ASP A 507 -20.99 -20.87 23.75
CA ASP A 507 -22.44 -20.60 23.65
C ASP A 507 -22.80 -19.96 22.32
N MET A 508 -21.95 -19.07 21.82
CA MET A 508 -22.13 -18.48 20.49
C MET A 508 -22.01 -19.55 19.40
N ALA A 509 -21.04 -20.47 19.50
CA ALA A 509 -20.94 -21.57 18.55
C ALA A 509 -22.23 -22.40 18.53
N THR A 510 -22.79 -22.72 19.71
CA THR A 510 -24.01 -23.53 19.86
C THR A 510 -25.27 -22.80 19.37
N LEU A 511 -25.42 -21.50 19.64
CA LEU A 511 -26.51 -20.66 19.15
C LEU A 511 -26.51 -20.51 17.63
N PHE A 512 -25.34 -20.52 17.00
CA PHE A 512 -25.19 -20.25 15.57
C PHE A 512 -24.91 -21.48 14.70
N GLU A 513 -24.62 -22.66 15.27
CA GLU A 513 -24.37 -23.90 14.51
C GLU A 513 -25.54 -24.28 13.58
N PRO A 514 -26.81 -24.21 14.01
CA PRO A 514 -27.95 -24.48 13.12
C PRO A 514 -28.15 -23.39 12.05
N LEU A 515 -27.77 -22.14 12.35
CA LEU A 515 -27.87 -20.98 11.44
C LEU A 515 -26.77 -21.00 10.36
N LEU A 516 -25.56 -21.44 10.72
CA LEU A 516 -24.39 -21.53 9.83
C LEU A 516 -24.44 -22.73 8.88
N ALA A 517 -25.22 -23.77 9.21
CA ALA A 517 -25.39 -24.96 8.39
C ALA A 517 -26.33 -24.76 7.17
N SER A 518 -27.05 -23.63 7.08
CA SER A 518 -27.92 -23.29 5.94
C SER A 518 -27.34 -22.16 5.09
N GLN A 519 -27.31 -22.34 3.76
CA GLN A 519 -26.56 -21.48 2.83
C GLN A 519 -27.15 -20.06 2.66
N TRP A 520 -26.50 -19.01 3.19
CA TRP A 520 -25.89 -17.86 2.47
C TRP A 520 -25.46 -16.71 3.40
N LYS A 521 -24.61 -15.86 2.82
CA LYS A 521 -23.87 -14.71 3.34
C LYS A 521 -24.77 -13.58 3.86
N SER A 522 -24.21 -12.87 4.86
CA SER A 522 -24.64 -11.57 5.40
C SER A 522 -25.76 -11.63 6.44
N PHE A 523 -25.39 -11.93 7.68
CA PHE A 523 -26.13 -11.51 8.86
C PHE A 523 -25.11 -11.06 9.92
N THR A 524 -25.12 -9.77 10.26
CA THR A 524 -24.39 -9.23 11.42
C THR A 524 -25.41 -8.99 12.52
N LEU A 525 -25.61 -9.99 13.39
CA LEU A 525 -26.39 -9.83 14.61
C LEU A 525 -25.45 -9.34 15.73
N ALA A 526 -25.80 -8.21 16.36
CA ALA A 526 -25.01 -7.61 17.43
C ALA A 526 -25.26 -8.33 18.77
N LEU A 527 -24.23 -8.94 19.35
CA LEU A 527 -24.22 -9.36 20.75
C LEU A 527 -22.89 -8.95 21.39
N TYR A 528 -22.99 -8.35 22.59
CA TYR A 528 -21.87 -7.82 23.34
C TYR A 528 -20.98 -8.95 23.86
N PHE A 529 -19.71 -8.96 23.46
CA PHE A 529 -18.68 -9.77 24.11
C PHE A 529 -17.39 -8.95 24.28
N ASN A 530 -16.86 -8.90 25.51
CA ASN A 530 -15.58 -8.25 25.86
C ASN A 530 -15.38 -6.82 25.31
N GLY A 531 -16.45 -6.02 25.30
CA GLY A 531 -16.39 -4.59 25.04
C GLY A 531 -15.70 -4.19 23.72
N GLN A 532 -16.17 -4.68 22.58
CA GLN A 532 -15.91 -3.98 21.34
C GLN A 532 -17.20 -3.84 20.56
N CYS A 533 -17.70 -2.61 20.45
CA CYS A 533 -18.82 -2.27 19.59
C CYS A 533 -18.27 -1.83 18.22
N TRP A 534 -18.68 -2.51 17.14
CA TRP A 534 -18.33 -2.15 15.76
C TRP A 534 -19.56 -1.63 15.03
N TRP A 535 -19.78 -0.32 15.13
CA TRP A 535 -20.78 0.47 14.37
C TRP A 535 -20.29 0.86 12.97
N THR A 536 -19.53 0.01 12.28
CA THR A 536 -18.70 0.46 11.15
C THR A 536 -19.35 0.34 9.77
N GLU A 537 -20.30 -0.56 9.54
CA GLU A 537 -20.80 -0.80 8.16
C GLU A 537 -22.02 0.05 7.78
N ALA A 538 -22.94 0.36 8.71
CA ALA A 538 -24.05 1.27 8.45
C ALA A 538 -23.56 2.73 8.27
N GLU A 539 -22.65 3.20 9.14
CA GLU A 539 -21.98 4.50 8.93
C GLU A 539 -21.16 4.50 7.63
N PHE A 540 -20.49 3.40 7.28
CA PHE A 540 -19.73 3.33 6.03
C PHE A 540 -20.64 3.37 4.80
N LEU A 541 -21.80 2.71 4.80
CA LEU A 541 -22.75 2.78 3.71
C LEU A 541 -23.40 4.17 3.61
N ILE A 542 -23.78 4.76 4.74
CA ILE A 542 -24.34 6.12 4.81
C ILE A 542 -23.30 7.13 4.34
N GLU A 543 -22.08 7.07 4.85
CA GLU A 543 -20.99 7.98 4.51
C GLU A 543 -20.55 7.78 3.04
N ARG A 544 -20.54 6.54 2.52
CA ARG A 544 -20.23 6.24 1.12
C ARG A 544 -21.31 6.77 0.18
N THR A 545 -22.57 6.61 0.53
CA THR A 545 -23.71 7.09 -0.28
C THR A 545 -23.75 8.61 -0.25
N GLN A 546 -23.57 9.23 0.92
CA GLN A 546 -23.45 10.69 1.07
C GLN A 546 -22.23 11.26 0.32
N LYS A 547 -21.07 10.60 0.37
CA LYS A 547 -19.86 11.00 -0.39
C LYS A 547 -20.07 10.84 -1.89
N ALA A 548 -20.73 9.78 -2.35
CA ALA A 548 -21.03 9.56 -3.76
C ALA A 548 -22.00 10.62 -4.31
N VAL A 549 -23.05 10.93 -3.55
CA VAL A 549 -24.04 11.98 -3.87
C VAL A 549 -23.38 13.36 -3.87
N LYS A 550 -22.63 13.74 -2.80
CA LYS A 550 -21.91 15.02 -2.73
C LYS A 550 -20.89 15.18 -3.85
N ARG A 551 -20.13 14.12 -4.17
CA ARG A 551 -19.12 14.13 -5.24
C ARG A 551 -19.75 14.28 -6.63
N ARG A 552 -20.91 13.67 -6.87
CA ARG A 552 -21.61 13.82 -8.17
C ARG A 552 -22.26 15.20 -8.31
N LEU A 553 -22.81 15.75 -7.23
CA LEU A 553 -23.29 17.14 -7.21
C LEU A 553 -22.15 18.14 -7.45
N SER A 554 -20.98 17.93 -6.85
CA SER A 554 -19.79 18.78 -7.07
C SER A 554 -19.20 18.65 -8.48
N LEU A 555 -19.54 17.59 -9.21
CA LEU A 555 -19.13 17.35 -10.60
C LEU A 555 -20.17 17.85 -11.63
N GLY A 556 -21.21 18.56 -11.18
CA GLY A 556 -22.23 19.15 -12.07
C GLY A 556 -23.17 18.12 -12.71
N VAL A 557 -23.29 16.92 -12.14
CA VAL A 557 -24.25 15.91 -12.61
C VAL A 557 -25.67 16.45 -12.46
N SER A 558 -26.43 16.45 -13.56
CA SER A 558 -27.77 17.04 -13.58
C SER A 558 -28.74 16.26 -12.68
N ARG A 559 -29.66 16.97 -12.01
CA ARG A 559 -30.69 16.36 -11.13
C ARG A 559 -31.50 15.24 -11.82
N PRO A 560 -31.84 15.32 -13.13
CA PRO A 560 -32.48 14.21 -13.85
C PRO A 560 -31.62 12.94 -13.96
N ALA A 561 -30.29 13.09 -14.10
CA ALA A 561 -29.37 11.94 -14.11
C ALA A 561 -29.25 11.30 -12.71
N MET A 562 -29.34 12.12 -11.66
CA MET A 562 -29.41 11.64 -10.28
C MET A 562 -30.71 10.86 -10.01
N LYS A 563 -31.85 11.38 -10.47
CA LYS A 563 -33.17 10.72 -10.38
C LYS A 563 -33.15 9.34 -11.05
N LYS A 564 -32.65 9.24 -12.30
CA LYS A 564 -32.50 7.95 -13.00
C LYS A 564 -31.62 6.94 -12.28
N HIS A 565 -30.59 7.41 -11.58
CA HIS A 565 -29.71 6.51 -10.82
C HIS A 565 -30.40 5.97 -9.56
N LEU A 566 -31.16 6.83 -8.85
CA LEU A 566 -31.96 6.41 -7.70
C LEU A 566 -33.10 5.46 -8.10
N GLU A 567 -33.79 5.74 -9.21
CA GLU A 567 -34.79 4.83 -9.79
C GLU A 567 -34.19 3.44 -10.10
N TRP A 568 -32.94 3.41 -10.60
CA TRP A 568 -32.24 2.15 -10.86
C TRP A 568 -31.91 1.37 -9.58
N GLU A 569 -31.36 2.04 -8.54
CA GLU A 569 -31.07 1.42 -7.24
C GLU A 569 -32.34 0.88 -6.56
N ILE A 570 -33.43 1.67 -6.59
CA ILE A 570 -34.75 1.25 -6.10
C ILE A 570 -35.22 -0.01 -6.83
N GLY A 571 -35.06 -0.06 -8.16
CA GLY A 571 -35.40 -1.23 -8.96
C GLY A 571 -34.53 -2.46 -8.70
N VAL A 572 -33.30 -2.30 -8.21
CA VAL A 572 -32.46 -3.42 -7.74
C VAL A 572 -33.00 -3.95 -6.41
N HIS A 573 -33.35 -3.07 -5.47
CA HIS A 573 -33.91 -3.48 -4.18
C HIS A 573 -35.29 -4.15 -4.30
N LYS A 574 -36.22 -3.62 -5.12
CA LYS A 574 -37.52 -4.28 -5.37
C LYS A 574 -37.34 -5.72 -5.89
N ARG A 575 -36.43 -5.93 -6.84
CA ARG A 575 -36.12 -7.27 -7.39
C ARG A 575 -35.49 -8.22 -6.38
N PHE A 576 -34.72 -7.69 -5.45
CA PHE A 576 -34.13 -8.46 -4.36
C PHE A 576 -35.19 -8.91 -3.34
N LEU A 577 -36.10 -8.00 -2.97
CA LEU A 577 -37.20 -8.28 -2.05
C LEU A 577 -38.21 -9.27 -2.64
N SER A 578 -38.52 -9.17 -3.94
CA SER A 578 -39.48 -10.06 -4.62
C SER A 578 -38.96 -11.49 -4.80
N ASN A 579 -37.65 -11.71 -4.78
CA ASN A 579 -37.03 -13.01 -5.03
C ASN A 579 -36.60 -13.76 -3.76
N SER A 580 -36.80 -13.17 -2.58
CA SER A 580 -36.38 -13.75 -1.30
C SER A 580 -37.58 -14.34 -0.54
N SER A 581 -37.72 -15.66 -0.56
CA SER A 581 -38.81 -16.38 0.16
C SER A 581 -38.69 -16.37 1.69
N ASN A 582 -37.58 -15.85 2.23
CA ASN A 582 -37.22 -15.98 3.65
C ASN A 582 -37.18 -14.64 4.40
N ILE A 583 -37.72 -13.55 3.83
CA ILE A 583 -37.81 -12.26 4.52
C ILE A 583 -39.09 -12.25 5.37
N PRO A 584 -39.01 -11.92 6.68
CA PRO A 584 -40.19 -11.76 7.51
C PRO A 584 -41.17 -10.76 6.89
N GLN A 585 -42.42 -11.16 6.72
CA GLN A 585 -43.45 -10.41 5.97
C GLN A 585 -43.54 -8.94 6.40
N ARG A 586 -43.43 -8.67 7.70
CA ARG A 586 -43.46 -7.31 8.27
C ARG A 586 -42.32 -6.41 7.80
N ILE A 587 -41.11 -6.95 7.64
CA ILE A 587 -39.93 -6.20 7.14
C ILE A 587 -40.08 -5.94 5.64
N SER A 588 -40.60 -6.92 4.90
CA SER A 588 -40.93 -6.75 3.49
C SER A 588 -41.98 -5.65 3.29
N GLU A 589 -43.07 -5.68 4.05
CA GLU A 589 -44.16 -4.70 3.98
C GLU A 589 -43.71 -3.27 4.36
N GLU A 590 -42.91 -3.12 5.42
CA GLU A 590 -42.39 -1.82 5.83
C GLU A 590 -41.38 -1.25 4.82
N THR A 591 -40.55 -2.11 4.22
CA THR A 591 -39.59 -1.71 3.20
C THR A 591 -40.29 -1.34 1.88
N HIS A 592 -41.32 -2.08 1.47
CA HIS A 592 -42.14 -1.71 0.31
C HIS A 592 -42.87 -0.38 0.53
N SER A 593 -43.50 -0.17 1.70
CA SER A 593 -44.17 1.09 2.05
C SER A 593 -43.22 2.30 1.98
N ARG A 594 -41.97 2.14 2.44
CA ARG A 594 -40.95 3.20 2.38
C ARG A 594 -40.41 3.44 0.97
N ILE A 595 -40.32 2.39 0.15
CA ILE A 595 -39.95 2.53 -1.26
C ILE A 595 -41.07 3.26 -2.03
N ASP A 596 -42.33 2.95 -1.76
CA ASP A 596 -43.47 3.58 -2.44
C ASP A 596 -43.59 5.07 -2.07
N GLN A 597 -43.32 5.45 -0.80
CA GLN A 597 -43.20 6.86 -0.39
C GLN A 597 -42.08 7.61 -1.14
N LEU A 598 -41.00 6.90 -1.49
CA LEU A 598 -39.87 7.46 -2.23
C LEU A 598 -40.21 7.66 -3.72
N GLU A 599 -41.00 6.75 -4.30
CA GLU A 599 -41.49 6.87 -5.68
C GLU A 599 -42.55 7.98 -5.84
N ASP A 600 -43.51 8.07 -4.92
CA ASP A 600 -44.49 9.17 -4.87
C ASP A 600 -43.77 10.53 -4.73
N TRP A 601 -42.71 10.58 -3.93
CA TRP A 601 -41.88 11.78 -3.77
C TRP A 601 -41.09 12.13 -5.04
N LEU A 602 -40.49 11.14 -5.73
CA LEU A 602 -39.83 11.36 -7.02
C LEU A 602 -40.81 11.89 -8.09
N GLY A 603 -42.12 11.66 -7.91
CA GLY A 603 -43.19 12.16 -8.77
C GLY A 603 -43.69 13.58 -8.48
N GLY A 604 -43.30 14.21 -7.36
CA GLY A 604 -43.77 15.54 -6.96
C GLY A 604 -43.01 16.72 -7.58
N ASP A 605 -43.72 17.83 -7.85
CA ASP A 605 -43.23 19.00 -8.62
C ASP A 605 -42.61 20.14 -7.79
N ASP A 606 -42.45 20.02 -6.46
CA ASP A 606 -41.92 21.11 -5.60
C ASP A 606 -40.42 20.91 -5.23
N PRO A 607 -39.49 21.70 -5.80
CA PRO A 607 -38.05 21.43 -5.74
C PRO A 607 -37.29 22.14 -4.62
N ASP A 608 -37.93 22.97 -3.78
CA ASP A 608 -37.25 23.88 -2.84
C ASP A 608 -37.39 23.50 -1.35
N THR A 609 -38.01 22.37 -1.04
CA THR A 609 -38.07 21.82 0.32
C THR A 609 -37.51 20.40 0.36
N LEU A 610 -36.19 20.22 0.60
CA LEU A 610 -35.71 19.43 1.75
C LEU A 610 -34.20 19.14 1.81
N ASP A 611 -33.80 18.88 3.05
CA ASP A 611 -32.56 18.31 3.56
C ASP A 611 -32.49 16.78 3.31
N LEU A 612 -31.44 16.32 2.63
CA LEU A 612 -31.27 14.94 2.11
C LEU A 612 -30.88 13.90 3.18
N LEU A 613 -30.62 14.34 4.41
CA LEU A 613 -30.03 13.53 5.46
C LEU A 613 -31.00 12.46 6.04
N PRO A 614 -32.27 12.77 6.35
CA PRO A 614 -33.18 11.80 6.94
C PRO A 614 -33.52 10.65 5.97
N LEU A 615 -33.65 10.94 4.68
CA LEU A 615 -34.01 9.95 3.66
C LEU A 615 -32.89 8.92 3.39
N CYS A 616 -31.63 9.40 3.37
CA CYS A 616 -30.46 8.52 3.26
C CYS A 616 -30.30 7.61 4.48
N MET A 617 -30.71 8.08 5.67
CA MET A 617 -30.69 7.27 6.89
C MET A 617 -31.78 6.21 6.88
N THR A 618 -32.98 6.52 6.37
CA THR A 618 -34.11 5.58 6.30
C THR A 618 -33.84 4.38 5.38
N LEU A 619 -33.20 4.61 4.23
CA LEU A 619 -32.80 3.53 3.30
C LEU A 619 -31.66 2.67 3.85
N ALA A 620 -30.75 3.25 4.64
CA ALA A 620 -29.64 2.53 5.25
C ALA A 620 -30.02 1.72 6.50
N VAL A 621 -31.19 1.98 7.11
CA VAL A 621 -31.73 1.19 8.23
C VAL A 621 -32.61 0.03 7.74
N SER A 622 -33.16 0.12 6.52
CA SER A 622 -33.96 -0.96 5.90
C SER A 622 -33.13 -1.98 5.11
N ALA A 623 -31.90 -1.65 4.71
CA ALA A 623 -30.94 -2.54 4.04
C ALA A 623 -29.95 -3.12 5.05
#